data_AF-A0A7V0IS09-F1
#
_entry.id   AF-A0A7V0IS09-F1
#
_cell.length_a   1.000
_cell.length_b   1.000
_cell.length_c   1.000
_cell.angle_alpha   90.00
_cell.angle_beta   90.00
_cell.angle_gamma   90.00
#
_symmetry.space_group_name_H-M   'P 1'
#
loop_
_entity.id
_entity.type
_entity.pdbx_description
1 polymer ?
#
loop_
_entity_poly.entity_id
_entity_poly.type
_entity_poly.pdbx_seq_one_letter_code
_entity_poly.pdbx_strand_id
1 'polypeptide(L)'
;MSDRIGETSMFAACAFWLTSRVSPAEGDPALVVLTLLSLGAAILTSYLRAKAEVEGVDGRGGILGRAERIILFTSGFLFGFVPQMLVIMATLTWVTVFQRFWKTWQLLGSE
;
A
#
# COMPACT_ATOMS: atom_id res chain seq x y z
N MET A 1 9.92 -8.94 -9.05
CA MET A 1 8.72 -8.88 -9.92
C MET A 1 7.57 -9.74 -9.39
N SER A 2 7.80 -11.02 -9.07
CA SER A 2 6.77 -11.93 -8.49
C SER A 2 6.08 -11.37 -7.24
N ASP A 3 6.82 -10.66 -6.40
CA ASP A 3 6.27 -9.95 -5.23
C ASP A 3 5.15 -8.94 -5.57
N ARG A 4 5.37 -8.10 -6.58
CA ARG A 4 4.46 -7.00 -6.91
C ARG A 4 3.15 -7.48 -7.50
N ILE A 5 3.21 -8.58 -8.24
CA ILE A 5 2.02 -9.26 -8.78
C ILE A 5 1.20 -9.81 -7.60
N GLY A 6 1.85 -10.36 -6.58
CA GLY A 6 1.21 -10.81 -5.34
C GLY A 6 0.45 -9.69 -4.65
N GLU A 7 1.11 -8.56 -4.34
CA GLU A 7 0.44 -7.43 -3.68
C GLU A 7 -0.71 -6.87 -4.53
N THR A 8 -0.49 -6.69 -5.84
CA THR A 8 -1.52 -6.17 -6.76
C THR A 8 -2.74 -7.10 -6.79
N SER A 9 -2.50 -8.42 -6.83
CA SER A 9 -3.57 -9.42 -6.81
C SER A 9 -4.36 -9.40 -5.49
N MET A 10 -3.71 -9.17 -4.33
CA MET A 10 -4.38 -9.06 -3.04
C MET A 10 -5.34 -7.87 -3.00
N PHE A 11 -4.90 -6.68 -3.43
CA PHE A 11 -5.76 -5.49 -3.48
C PHE A 11 -6.86 -5.63 -4.53
N ALA A 12 -6.57 -6.22 -5.69
CA ALA A 12 -7.57 -6.47 -6.73
C ALA A 12 -8.64 -7.45 -6.26
N ALA A 13 -8.25 -8.54 -5.58
CA ALA A 13 -9.18 -9.49 -4.99
C ALA A 13 -10.03 -8.83 -3.88
N CYS A 14 -9.44 -7.95 -3.06
CA CYS A 14 -10.16 -7.20 -2.03
C CYS A 14 -11.19 -6.25 -2.64
N ALA A 15 -10.82 -5.52 -3.70
CA ALA A 15 -11.72 -4.63 -4.42
C ALA A 15 -12.89 -5.40 -5.06
N PHE A 16 -12.61 -6.53 -5.69
CA PHE A 16 -13.65 -7.41 -6.26
C PHE A 16 -14.56 -8.02 -5.18
N TRP A 17 -14.00 -8.40 -4.03
CA TRP A 17 -14.78 -8.91 -2.91
C TRP A 17 -15.73 -7.85 -2.34
N LEU A 18 -15.25 -6.61 -2.20
CA LEU A 18 -16.08 -5.48 -1.77
C LEU A 18 -17.21 -5.21 -2.76
N THR A 19 -16.95 -5.19 -4.07
CA THR A 19 -18.01 -4.93 -5.07
C THR A 19 -19.00 -6.08 -5.23
N SER A 20 -18.62 -7.32 -4.91
CA SER A 20 -19.49 -8.50 -5.04
C SER A 20 -20.34 -8.82 -3.81
N ARG A 21 -19.91 -8.42 -2.61
CA ARG A 21 -20.63 -8.65 -1.35
C ARG A 21 -21.52 -7.48 -0.93
N VAL A 22 -21.22 -6.29 -1.44
CA VAL A 22 -21.87 -5.07 -1.01
C VAL A 22 -22.84 -4.62 -2.08
N SER A 23 -24.14 -4.77 -1.80
CA SER A 23 -25.22 -4.30 -2.68
C SER A 23 -25.01 -2.82 -3.04
N PRO A 24 -25.19 -2.40 -4.29
CA PRO A 24 -24.96 -1.03 -4.76
C PRO A 24 -25.78 0.07 -4.06
N ALA A 25 -26.73 -0.31 -3.18
CA ALA A 25 -27.56 0.59 -2.39
C ALA A 25 -27.01 0.89 -0.97
N GLU A 26 -26.14 0.04 -0.41
CA GLU A 26 -25.56 0.21 0.94
C GLU A 26 -24.03 0.27 0.90
N GLY A 27 -23.44 0.15 -0.29
CA GLY A 27 -22.00 0.14 -0.41
C GLY A 27 -21.35 1.48 -0.26
N ASP A 28 -20.62 1.63 0.84
CA ASP A 28 -19.81 2.81 1.11
C ASP A 28 -18.70 2.92 0.04
N PRO A 29 -18.85 3.81 -0.97
CA PRO A 29 -17.91 3.90 -2.08
C PRO A 29 -16.50 4.31 -1.58
N ALA A 30 -16.42 4.86 -0.36
CA ALA A 30 -15.18 5.21 0.31
C ALA A 30 -14.23 4.02 0.47
N LEU A 31 -14.73 2.80 0.74
CA LEU A 31 -13.88 1.62 0.94
C LEU A 31 -13.19 1.16 -0.34
N VAL A 32 -13.88 1.28 -1.47
CA VAL A 32 -13.30 0.98 -2.79
C VAL A 32 -12.21 1.99 -3.12
N VAL A 33 -12.48 3.28 -2.88
CA VAL A 33 -11.48 4.35 -3.06
C VAL A 33 -10.25 4.12 -2.17
N LEU A 34 -10.43 3.76 -0.90
CA LEU A 34 -9.32 3.45 0.01
C LEU A 34 -8.47 2.26 -0.47
N THR A 35 -9.11 1.24 -1.04
CA THR A 35 -8.41 0.08 -1.61
C THR A 35 -7.56 0.49 -2.82
N LEU A 36 -8.12 1.33 -3.70
CA LEU A 36 -7.40 1.87 -4.86
C LEU A 36 -6.24 2.79 -4.44
N LEU A 37 -6.45 3.64 -3.43
CA LEU A 37 -5.39 4.49 -2.87
C LEU A 37 -4.26 3.64 -2.27
N SER A 38 -4.59 2.55 -1.60
CA SER A 38 -3.60 1.60 -1.04
C SER A 38 -2.81 0.88 -2.14
N LEU A 39 -3.46 0.55 -3.26
CA LEU A 39 -2.80 0.01 -4.44
C LEU A 39 -1.85 1.05 -5.07
N GLY A 40 -2.30 2.30 -5.21
CA GLY A 40 -1.46 3.40 -5.70
C GLY A 40 -0.20 3.58 -4.83
N ALA A 41 -0.35 3.59 -3.51
CA ALA A 41 0.77 3.67 -2.58
C ALA A 41 1.74 2.48 -2.71
N ALA A 42 1.22 1.27 -2.95
CA ALA A 42 2.04 0.07 -3.21
C ALA A 42 2.95 0.25 -4.43
N ILE A 43 2.40 0.82 -5.51
CA ILE A 43 3.12 1.08 -6.75
C ILE A 43 4.12 2.23 -6.55
N LEU A 44 3.75 3.29 -5.83
CA LEU A 44 4.61 4.44 -5.52
C LEU A 44 5.83 4.07 -4.69
N THR A 45 5.67 3.32 -3.59
CA THR A 45 6.81 2.87 -2.77
C THR A 45 7.82 2.06 -3.58
N SER A 46 7.29 1.28 -4.52
CA SER A 46 7.98 0.45 -5.48
C SER A 46 8.72 1.24 -6.55
N TYR A 47 8.13 2.34 -7.03
CA TYR A 47 8.75 3.28 -7.96
C TYR A 47 9.85 4.10 -7.29
N LEU A 48 9.61 4.63 -6.09
CA LEU A 48 10.60 5.41 -5.33
C LEU A 48 11.87 4.62 -5.07
N ARG A 49 11.76 3.31 -4.79
CA ARG A 49 12.92 2.43 -4.67
C ARG A 49 13.69 2.31 -5.98
N ALA A 50 12.99 2.07 -7.09
CA ALA A 50 13.64 1.97 -8.40
C ALA A 50 14.33 3.29 -8.78
N LYS A 51 13.71 4.44 -8.46
CA LYS A 51 14.30 5.76 -8.68
C LYS A 51 15.54 5.96 -7.81
N ALA A 52 15.50 5.59 -6.53
CA ALA A 52 16.69 5.67 -5.66
C ALA A 52 17.85 4.81 -6.17
N GLU A 53 17.57 3.58 -6.63
CA GLU A 53 18.59 2.69 -7.23
C GLU A 53 19.21 3.28 -8.50
N VAL A 54 18.44 4.02 -9.32
CA VAL A 54 18.94 4.72 -10.52
C VAL A 54 19.86 5.90 -10.17
N GLU A 55 19.51 6.65 -9.13
CA GLU A 55 20.32 7.78 -8.63
C GLU A 55 21.53 7.31 -7.79
N GLY A 56 21.76 6.00 -7.65
CA GLY A 56 22.91 5.45 -6.92
C GLY A 56 22.77 5.50 -5.39
N VAL A 57 21.58 5.82 -4.86
CA VAL A 57 21.32 6.01 -3.43
C VAL A 57 20.57 4.80 -2.86
N ASP A 58 20.97 4.32 -1.68
CA ASP A 58 20.28 3.20 -1.02
C ASP A 58 18.90 3.64 -0.46
N GLY A 59 17.86 3.43 -1.26
CA GLY A 59 16.46 3.67 -0.92
C GLY A 59 15.86 2.68 0.11
N ARG A 60 16.67 1.85 0.78
CA ARG A 60 16.20 0.98 1.87
C ARG A 60 15.71 1.81 3.05
N GLY A 61 14.41 1.77 3.32
CA GLY A 61 13.78 2.42 4.47
C GLY A 61 12.27 2.53 4.31
N GLY A 62 11.54 2.51 5.44
CA GLY A 62 10.10 2.64 5.52
C GLY A 62 9.55 1.91 6.75
N ILE A 63 8.63 2.54 7.48
CA ILE A 63 8.03 1.95 8.69
C ILE A 63 7.27 0.66 8.37
N LEU A 64 6.64 0.57 7.20
CA LEU A 64 5.87 -0.62 6.83
C LEU A 64 6.66 -1.53 5.88
N GLY A 65 7.23 -2.57 6.45
CA GLY A 65 7.85 -3.67 5.74
C GLY A 65 6.82 -4.52 4.99
N ARG A 66 7.32 -5.30 4.03
CA ARG A 66 6.51 -6.22 3.22
C ARG A 66 5.75 -7.24 4.06
N ALA A 67 6.41 -7.78 5.09
CA ALA A 67 5.81 -8.78 5.98
C ALA A 67 4.64 -8.21 6.80
N GLU A 68 4.80 -6.99 7.33
CA GLU A 68 3.78 -6.32 8.15
C GLU A 68 2.50 -6.08 7.36
N ARG A 69 2.63 -5.73 6.07
CA ARG A 69 1.49 -5.52 5.18
C ARG A 69 0.66 -6.78 4.97
N ILE A 70 1.34 -7.92 4.78
CA ILE A 70 0.69 -9.22 4.61
C ILE A 70 0.03 -9.65 5.92
N ILE A 71 0.70 -9.48 7.05
CA ILE A 71 0.14 -9.81 8.38
C ILE A 71 -1.11 -8.98 8.67
N LEU A 72 -1.08 -7.66 8.42
CA LEU A 72 -2.23 -6.77 8.56
C LEU A 72 -3.38 -7.19 7.64
N PHE A 73 -3.07 -7.48 6.38
CA PHE A 73 -4.09 -7.89 5.41
C PHE A 73 -4.75 -9.22 5.80
N THR A 74 -3.95 -10.23 6.15
CA THR A 74 -4.45 -11.56 6.54
C THR A 74 -5.23 -11.49 7.86
N SER A 75 -4.74 -10.74 8.85
CA SER A 75 -5.45 -10.58 10.13
C SER A 75 -6.77 -9.84 9.98
N GLY A 76 -6.82 -8.75 9.21
CA GLY A 76 -8.06 -8.01 8.98
C GLY A 76 -9.13 -8.85 8.27
N PHE A 77 -8.72 -9.72 7.34
CA PHE A 77 -9.64 -10.69 6.71
C PHE A 77 -10.08 -11.81 7.68
N LEU A 78 -9.17 -12.31 8.51
CA LEU A 78 -9.44 -13.41 9.45
C LEU A 78 -10.43 -13.00 10.55
N PHE A 79 -10.31 -11.78 11.07
CA PHE A 79 -11.16 -11.26 12.15
C PHE A 79 -12.40 -10.50 11.66
N GLY A 80 -12.55 -10.30 10.34
CA GLY A 80 -13.71 -9.60 9.76
C GLY A 80 -13.70 -8.07 9.89
N PHE A 81 -12.60 -7.47 10.37
CA PHE A 81 -12.43 -6.01 10.49
C PHE A 81 -11.86 -5.38 9.21
N VAL A 82 -12.45 -5.72 8.06
CA VAL A 82 -12.01 -5.25 6.73
C VAL A 82 -11.97 -3.72 6.60
N PRO A 83 -12.99 -2.94 7.04
CA PRO A 83 -12.96 -1.49 6.89
C PRO A 83 -11.84 -0.83 7.71
N GLN A 84 -11.65 -1.24 8.96
CA GLN A 84 -10.60 -0.74 9.84
C GLN A 84 -9.22 -1.10 9.30
N MET A 85 -9.05 -2.34 8.83
CA MET A 85 -7.83 -2.81 8.17
C MET A 85 -7.48 -1.93 6.97
N LEU A 86 -8.45 -1.62 6.09
CA LEU A 86 -8.21 -0.79 4.91
C LEU A 86 -7.78 0.63 5.28
N VAL A 87 -8.41 1.24 6.28
CA VAL A 87 -8.02 2.58 6.75
C VAL A 87 -6.61 2.59 7.33
N ILE A 88 -6.27 1.62 8.17
CA ILE A 88 -4.93 1.49 8.76
C ILE A 88 -3.89 1.23 7.67
N MET A 89 -4.20 0.33 6.72
CA MET A 89 -3.30 -0.01 5.63
C MET A 89 -3.09 1.17 4.69
N ALA A 90 -4.15 1.92 4.34
CA ALA A 90 -4.06 3.12 3.52
C ALA A 90 -3.20 4.18 4.19
N THR A 91 -3.48 4.51 5.46
CA THR A 91 -2.74 5.55 6.20
C THR A 91 -1.26 5.19 6.34
N LEU A 92 -0.94 3.98 6.81
CA LEU A 92 0.45 3.57 7.01
C LEU A 92 1.25 3.48 5.70
N THR A 93 0.61 3.05 4.61
CA THR A 93 1.28 2.93 3.31
C THR A 93 1.58 4.30 2.72
N TRP A 94 0.66 5.26 2.84
CA TRP A 94 0.92 6.65 2.46
C TRP A 94 2.02 7.30 3.32
N VAL A 95 2.01 7.07 4.64
CA VAL A 95 3.10 7.54 5.51
C VAL A 95 4.45 6.96 5.05
N THR A 96 4.49 5.69 4.68
CA THR A 96 5.71 5.04 4.17
C THR A 96 6.19 5.63 2.84
N VAL A 97 5.26 6.00 1.94
CA VAL A 97 5.57 6.72 0.69
C VAL A 97 6.24 8.06 1.01
N PHE A 98 5.65 8.86 1.91
CA PHE A 98 6.20 10.15 2.30
C PHE A 98 7.59 10.03 2.93
N GLN A 99 7.79 9.04 3.81
CA GLN A 99 9.10 8.77 4.41
C GLN A 99 10.17 8.45 3.38
N ARG A 100 9.84 7.60 2.39
CA ARG A 100 10.76 7.27 1.30
C ARG A 100 11.08 8.49 0.45
N PHE A 101 10.05 9.25 0.09
CA PHE A 101 10.23 10.46 -0.70
C PHE A 101 11.16 11.47 0.00
N TRP A 102 10.92 11.73 1.28
CA TRP A 102 11.74 12.66 2.07
C TRP A 102 13.19 12.16 2.21
N LYS A 103 13.38 10.86 2.48
CA LYS A 103 14.72 10.27 2.58
C LYS A 103 15.49 10.39 1.27
N THR A 104 14.87 10.08 0.14
CA THR A 104 15.50 10.24 -1.18
C THR A 104 15.83 11.71 -1.47
N TRP A 105 14.94 12.64 -1.11
CA TRP A 105 15.14 14.07 -1.34
C TRP A 105 16.29 14.66 -0.49
N GLN A 106 16.40 14.26 0.78
CA GLN A 106 17.52 14.69 1.64
C GLN A 106 18.87 14.19 1.13
N LEU A 107 18.93 12.96 0.61
CA LEU A 107 20.18 12.37 0.11
C LEU A 107 20.65 13.03 -1.18
N LEU A 108 19.75 13.39 -2.09
CA LEU A 108 20.09 14.17 -3.28
C LEU A 108 20.49 15.63 -2.97
N GLY A 109 19.96 16.22 -1.91
CA GLY A 109 20.28 17.60 -1.52
C GLY A 109 21.60 17.77 -0.75
N SER A 110 22.30 16.67 -0.44
CA SER A 110 23.58 16.67 0.26
C SER A 110 24.81 16.54 -0.65
N GLU A 111 24.61 16.54 -1.97
CA GLU A 111 25.67 16.62 -3.00
C GLU A 111 25.92 18.06 -3.47
#